data_AF-A0A940JP64-F1
#
_entry.id   AF-A0A940JP64-F1
#
_cell.length_a   1.000
_cell.length_b   1.000
_cell.length_c   1.000
_cell.angle_alpha   90.00
_cell.angle_beta   90.00
_cell.angle_gamma   90.00
#
_symmetry.space_group_name_H-M   'P 1'
#
loop_
_entity.id
_entity.type
_entity.pdbx_description
1 polymer ?
#
loop_
_entity_poly.entity_id
_entity_poly.type
_entity_poly.pdbx_seq_one_letter_code
_entity_poly.pdbx_strand_id
1 'polypeptide(L)'
;MVEPYDVVDLIRAKRDGGSLDTAQIDWLVDAYTRGVVADEQMSAWAMAVFIRGMAPREIKDLTLAMIASGERLDFSGIGKATTDKHSTGGVGDKITLPLAPLVASFGVAVPQLSGRGLGHTGGTLDKLESIPGWRARLTNDEFLAQLRDVGAVISAAGSGLAPADGKLYALRDTTGTVECIPLIASSIMSKKIAEGTSSLVLDVKFGSGAFLQDPGMGRRLAETMVQLGKDAGVGTVALLTNMQTPLGLAIGNANEVRESVEVLAGGGPADVVELTLALAREMLALAGLPDADVEGHLRGGQAMDTWRAMIRAQGGDPDAALPAPAESETVAAERSGRIVDLPALPFGIAAWRLGAGRARKEDPVVHAAGIDLHVRIGDLVEAGQPLYTLHANDPARFARATEALEGALVIGADEDPVNDGGPLIADRVA
;
A
#
# COMPACT_ATOMS: atom_id res chain seq x y z
N MET A 1 1.30 32.70 23.49
CA MET A 1 2.65 32.40 24.01
C MET A 1 3.63 32.87 22.95
N VAL A 2 4.82 33.38 23.31
CA VAL A 2 5.84 33.72 22.30
C VAL A 2 6.46 32.41 21.81
N GLU A 3 6.44 32.18 20.51
CA GLU A 3 7.03 30.98 19.91
C GLU A 3 8.57 31.08 19.92
N PRO A 4 9.29 29.97 20.21
CA PRO A 4 10.75 29.98 20.31
C PRO A 4 11.49 30.09 18.97
N TYR A 5 10.80 29.87 17.84
CA TYR A 5 11.36 29.93 16.50
C TYR A 5 10.43 30.65 15.53
N ASP A 6 11.01 31.21 14.46
CA ASP A 6 10.27 31.74 13.31
C ASP A 6 10.37 30.78 12.13
N VAL A 7 9.23 30.30 11.64
CA VAL A 7 9.19 29.32 10.53
C VAL A 7 9.88 29.83 9.26
N VAL A 8 9.89 31.15 9.03
CA VAL A 8 10.58 31.76 7.89
C VAL A 8 12.09 31.50 7.93
N ASP A 9 12.70 31.48 9.12
CA ASP A 9 14.13 31.20 9.27
C ASP A 9 14.44 29.71 9.04
N LEU A 10 13.55 28.81 9.47
CA LEU A 10 13.65 27.38 9.18
C LEU A 10 13.52 27.09 7.68
N ILE A 11 12.57 27.75 7.00
CA ILE A 11 12.41 27.65 5.54
C ILE A 11 13.69 28.16 4.84
N ARG A 12 14.22 29.32 5.23
CA ARG A 12 15.46 29.88 4.64
C ARG A 12 16.63 28.93 4.84
N ALA A 13 16.84 28.44 6.06
CA ALA A 13 17.88 27.49 6.38
C ALA A 13 17.80 26.26 5.47
N LYS A 14 16.61 25.67 5.33
CA LYS A 14 16.44 24.48 4.50
C LYS A 14 16.60 24.75 3.01
N ARG A 15 16.01 25.84 2.50
CA ARG A 15 16.12 26.30 1.09
C ARG A 15 17.58 26.50 0.67
N ASP A 16 18.38 27.07 1.57
CA ASP A 16 19.79 27.39 1.34
C ASP A 16 20.72 26.18 1.57
N GLY A 17 20.17 24.99 1.82
CA GLY A 17 20.90 23.73 1.95
C GLY A 17 21.43 23.46 3.36
N GLY A 18 21.01 24.25 4.36
CA GLY A 18 21.31 23.99 5.76
C GLY A 18 20.49 22.85 6.35
N SER A 19 20.90 22.40 7.53
CA SER A 19 20.18 21.41 8.34
C SER A 19 19.47 22.07 9.51
N LEU A 20 18.33 21.51 9.90
CA LEU A 20 17.64 21.87 11.14
C LEU A 20 18.14 20.99 12.28
N ASP A 21 18.21 21.55 13.49
CA ASP A 21 18.44 20.78 14.70
C ASP A 21 17.14 20.12 15.21
N THR A 22 17.26 19.23 16.20
CA THR A 22 16.13 18.47 16.73
C THR A 22 15.05 19.38 17.32
N ALA A 23 15.43 20.41 18.07
CA ALA A 23 14.48 21.30 18.72
C ALA A 23 13.69 22.16 17.69
N GLN A 24 14.35 22.54 16.60
CA GLN A 24 13.71 23.21 15.46
C GLN A 24 12.71 22.30 14.74
N ILE A 25 13.05 21.03 14.55
CA ILE A 25 12.16 20.05 13.89
C ILE A 25 10.96 19.74 14.79
N ASP A 26 11.19 19.45 16.08
CA ASP A 26 10.15 19.20 17.07
C ASP A 26 9.16 20.36 17.12
N TRP A 27 9.67 21.60 17.20
CA TRP A 27 8.83 22.79 17.19
C TRP A 27 8.07 22.94 15.87
N LEU A 28 8.71 22.75 14.72
CA LEU A 28 8.05 22.91 13.42
C LEU A 28 6.84 21.96 13.28
N VAL A 29 7.02 20.70 13.68
CA VAL A 29 5.96 19.68 13.63
C VAL A 29 4.84 20.00 14.61
N ASP A 30 5.15 20.35 15.86
CA ASP A 30 4.17 20.74 16.88
C ASP A 30 3.41 22.02 16.46
N ALA A 31 4.13 23.07 16.07
CA ALA A 31 3.55 24.35 15.68
C ALA A 31 2.66 24.21 14.43
N TYR A 32 3.05 23.36 13.47
CA TYR A 32 2.18 23.03 12.33
C TYR A 32 0.92 22.29 12.76
N THR A 33 1.06 21.32 13.67
CA THR A 33 -0.07 20.53 14.19
C THR A 33 -1.07 21.40 14.95
N ARG A 34 -0.59 22.34 15.78
CA ARG A 34 -1.42 23.32 16.52
C ARG A 34 -1.97 24.46 15.66
N GLY A 35 -1.57 24.56 14.39
CA GLY A 35 -2.03 25.60 13.46
C GLY A 35 -1.35 26.96 13.60
N VAL A 36 -0.21 27.02 14.30
CA VAL A 36 0.63 28.22 14.37
C VAL A 36 1.41 28.44 13.09
N VAL A 37 1.93 27.36 12.48
CA VAL A 37 2.50 27.38 11.13
C VAL A 37 1.39 27.17 10.12
N ALA A 38 1.28 28.08 9.16
CA ALA A 38 0.28 28.03 8.10
C ALA A 38 0.66 27.02 6.99
N ASP A 39 -0.34 26.57 6.22
CA ASP A 39 -0.13 25.59 5.15
C ASP A 39 0.79 26.14 4.03
N GLU A 40 0.76 27.44 3.75
CA GLU A 40 1.65 28.09 2.78
C GLU A 40 3.12 28.08 3.26
N GLN A 41 3.34 28.16 4.57
CA GLN A 41 4.68 28.11 5.16
C GLN A 41 5.20 26.67 5.19
N MET A 42 4.36 25.73 5.62
CA MET A 42 4.72 24.32 5.66
C MET A 42 4.95 23.74 4.25
N SER A 43 4.20 24.19 3.24
CA SER A 43 4.41 23.78 1.85
C SER A 43 5.71 24.35 1.29
N ALA A 44 6.07 25.59 1.62
CA ALA A 44 7.37 26.15 1.27
C ALA A 44 8.53 25.37 1.91
N TRP A 45 8.39 24.94 3.17
CA TRP A 45 9.37 24.08 3.82
C TRP A 45 9.44 22.68 3.17
N ALA A 46 8.29 22.06 2.88
CA ALA A 46 8.22 20.75 2.23
C ALA A 46 8.88 20.77 0.83
N MET A 47 8.68 21.84 0.06
CA MET A 47 9.35 22.04 -1.21
C MET A 47 10.86 22.27 -1.05
N ALA A 48 11.30 23.00 -0.01
CA ALA A 48 12.72 23.12 0.30
C ALA A 48 13.36 21.75 0.62
N VAL A 49 12.67 20.90 1.38
CA VAL A 49 13.07 19.50 1.64
C VAL A 49 13.07 18.69 0.34
N PHE A 50 12.07 18.84 -0.53
CA PHE A 50 12.00 18.16 -1.82
C PHE A 50 13.25 18.43 -2.68
N ILE A 51 13.69 19.69 -2.73
CA ILE A 51 14.83 20.12 -3.56
C ILE A 51 16.18 19.80 -2.90
N ARG A 52 16.29 19.89 -1.57
CA ARG A 52 17.57 19.81 -0.83
C ARG A 52 17.79 18.49 -0.09
N GLY A 53 16.75 17.67 0.06
CA GLY A 53 16.77 16.48 0.89
C GLY A 53 16.92 16.79 2.39
N MET A 54 17.17 15.74 3.18
CA MET A 54 17.41 15.81 4.61
C MET A 54 18.54 14.87 5.00
N ALA A 55 19.36 15.26 5.96
CA ALA A 55 20.36 14.37 6.54
C ALA A 55 19.65 13.26 7.36
N PRO A 56 20.25 12.06 7.52
CA PRO A 56 19.62 10.95 8.26
C PRO A 56 19.13 11.33 9.66
N ARG A 57 19.88 12.17 10.40
CA ARG A 57 19.44 12.71 11.70
C ARG A 57 18.13 13.49 11.59
N GLU A 58 18.03 14.39 10.61
CA GLU A 58 16.81 15.20 10.43
C GLU A 58 15.60 14.32 10.07
N ILE A 59 15.81 13.25 9.28
CA ILE A 59 14.73 12.31 8.93
C ILE A 59 14.25 11.57 10.18
N LYS A 60 15.18 11.12 11.02
CA LYS A 60 14.87 10.50 12.31
C LYS A 60 14.09 11.46 13.22
N ASP A 61 14.59 12.67 13.41
CA ASP A 61 13.97 13.68 14.27
C ASP A 61 12.57 14.04 13.77
N LEU A 62 12.38 14.20 12.45
CA LEU A 62 11.06 14.44 11.84
C LEU A 62 10.10 13.28 12.10
N THR A 63 10.59 12.04 11.96
CA THR A 63 9.79 10.84 12.22
C THR A 63 9.36 10.77 13.68
N LEU A 64 10.28 10.99 14.62
CA LEU A 64 10.01 10.97 16.06
C LEU A 64 9.05 12.09 16.48
N ALA A 65 9.22 13.30 15.94
CA ALA A 65 8.32 14.42 16.18
C ALA A 65 6.89 14.12 15.69
N MET A 66 6.75 13.51 14.50
CA MET A 66 5.43 13.11 13.99
C MET A 66 4.79 12.01 14.85
N ILE A 67 5.57 11.04 15.34
CA ILE A 67 5.06 10.04 16.29
C ILE A 67 4.59 10.73 17.59
N ALA A 68 5.38 11.67 18.11
CA ALA A 68 5.06 12.38 19.35
C ALA A 68 3.86 13.33 19.24
N SER A 69 3.41 13.64 18.02
CA SER A 69 2.24 14.50 17.79
C SER A 69 0.90 13.86 18.19
N GLY A 70 0.86 12.56 18.47
CA GLY A 70 -0.36 11.82 18.74
C GLY A 70 -0.21 10.67 19.72
N GLU A 71 -1.19 9.78 19.69
CA GLU A 71 -1.26 8.58 20.52
C GLU A 71 -0.37 7.46 19.96
N ARG A 72 -0.07 6.48 20.81
CA ARG A 72 0.53 5.21 20.41
C ARG A 72 -0.35 4.07 20.89
N LEU A 73 -0.53 3.05 20.05
CA LEU A 73 -1.18 1.82 20.48
C LEU A 73 -0.22 0.96 21.30
N ASP A 74 -0.76 0.17 22.22
CA ASP A 74 -0.03 -0.80 23.03
C ASP A 74 -0.70 -2.17 22.93
N PHE A 75 0.08 -3.16 22.49
CA PHE A 75 -0.35 -4.54 22.31
C PHE A 75 0.29 -5.51 23.32
N SER A 76 1.01 -5.01 24.32
CA SER A 76 1.69 -5.82 25.34
C SER A 76 0.75 -6.82 26.06
N GLY A 77 -0.54 -6.48 26.17
CA GLY A 77 -1.56 -7.33 26.80
C GLY A 77 -2.17 -8.44 25.93
N ILE A 78 -1.81 -8.57 24.65
CA ILE A 78 -2.40 -9.56 23.73
C ILE A 78 -1.79 -10.96 23.91
N GLY A 79 -0.55 -11.04 24.41
CA GLY A 79 0.14 -12.33 24.64
C GLY A 79 0.61 -13.03 23.37
N LYS A 80 0.66 -12.32 22.23
CA LYS A 80 1.16 -12.80 20.93
C LYS A 80 2.22 -11.84 20.41
N ALA A 81 3.17 -12.35 19.63
CA ALA A 81 4.06 -11.49 18.84
C ALA A 81 3.22 -10.68 17.84
N THR A 82 3.55 -9.41 17.65
CA THR A 82 2.87 -8.53 16.68
C THR A 82 3.78 -8.24 15.50
N THR A 83 3.25 -8.41 14.30
CA THR A 83 3.94 -8.03 13.07
C THR A 83 2.96 -7.43 12.07
N ASP A 84 3.40 -6.42 11.33
CA ASP A 84 2.59 -5.79 10.29
C ASP A 84 3.36 -5.71 8.96
N LYS A 85 2.63 -5.45 7.87
CA LYS A 85 3.19 -5.16 6.55
C LYS A 85 2.69 -3.82 6.06
N HIS A 86 3.60 -2.98 5.57
CA HIS A 86 3.24 -1.79 4.81
C HIS A 86 3.74 -1.90 3.36
N SER A 87 2.91 -1.50 2.39
CA SER A 87 3.33 -1.37 0.99
C SER A 87 3.34 0.10 0.61
N THR A 88 4.33 0.52 -0.18
CA THR A 88 4.33 1.88 -0.74
C THR A 88 3.17 2.11 -1.71
N GLY A 89 2.45 1.06 -2.13
CA GLY A 89 1.30 1.12 -3.02
C GLY A 89 1.67 0.73 -4.46
N GLY A 90 0.73 0.06 -5.13
CA GLY A 90 0.87 -0.41 -6.51
C GLY A 90 -0.47 -0.83 -7.10
N VAL A 91 -0.49 -1.04 -8.42
CA VAL A 91 -1.69 -1.43 -9.17
C VAL A 91 -1.91 -2.94 -9.04
N GLY A 92 -3.10 -3.34 -8.59
CA GLY A 92 -3.37 -4.74 -8.27
C GLY A 92 -2.66 -5.21 -7.00
N ASP A 93 -2.20 -4.32 -6.10
CA ASP A 93 -1.57 -4.77 -4.85
C ASP A 93 -2.63 -5.20 -3.81
N LYS A 94 -3.14 -6.44 -3.94
CA LYS A 94 -4.11 -7.05 -3.00
C LYS A 94 -3.46 -7.83 -1.86
N ILE A 95 -2.13 -7.86 -1.78
CA ILE A 95 -1.36 -8.77 -0.91
C ILE A 95 -1.80 -8.76 0.55
N THR A 96 -2.23 -7.62 1.08
CA THR A 96 -2.69 -7.53 2.48
C THR A 96 -3.84 -8.50 2.78
N LEU A 97 -4.74 -8.76 1.83
CA LEU A 97 -5.92 -9.59 2.01
C LEU A 97 -5.58 -11.07 2.27
N PRO A 98 -4.74 -11.75 1.46
CA PRO A 98 -4.30 -13.10 1.75
C PRO A 98 -3.21 -13.14 2.84
N LEU A 99 -2.35 -12.12 2.95
CA LEU A 99 -1.21 -12.12 3.88
C LEU A 99 -1.63 -12.06 5.34
N ALA A 100 -2.56 -11.17 5.71
CA ALA A 100 -2.97 -11.00 7.10
C ALA A 100 -3.52 -12.29 7.74
N PRO A 101 -4.51 -13.00 7.15
CA PRO A 101 -5.00 -14.25 7.70
C PRO A 101 -3.98 -15.40 7.59
N LEU A 102 -3.11 -15.41 6.57
CA LEU A 102 -2.03 -16.40 6.46
C LEU A 102 -1.07 -16.29 7.64
N VAL A 103 -0.56 -15.11 7.94
CA VAL A 103 0.36 -14.89 9.08
C VAL A 103 -0.35 -15.15 10.41
N ALA A 104 -1.59 -14.70 10.56
CA ALA A 104 -2.36 -14.92 11.78
C ALA A 104 -2.68 -16.40 12.05
N SER A 105 -2.75 -17.24 11.00
CA SER A 105 -2.93 -18.69 11.15
C SER A 105 -1.80 -19.39 11.92
N PHE A 106 -0.62 -18.75 12.06
CA PHE A 106 0.50 -19.21 12.87
C PHE A 106 0.45 -18.75 14.35
N GLY A 107 -0.65 -18.13 14.78
CA GLY A 107 -0.79 -17.61 16.15
C GLY A 107 -0.09 -16.27 16.39
N VAL A 108 0.31 -15.57 15.31
CA VAL A 108 0.89 -14.22 15.34
C VAL A 108 -0.23 -13.18 15.22
N ALA A 109 -0.09 -12.03 15.88
CA ALA A 109 -1.04 -10.94 15.80
C ALA A 109 -0.67 -9.96 14.67
N VAL A 110 -1.63 -9.64 13.80
CA VAL A 110 -1.48 -8.73 12.66
C VAL A 110 -2.40 -7.51 12.84
N PRO A 111 -1.92 -6.42 13.48
CA PRO A 111 -2.68 -5.20 13.75
C PRO A 111 -2.68 -4.25 12.55
N GLN A 112 -3.20 -4.69 11.41
CA GLN A 112 -3.07 -3.95 10.15
C GLN A 112 -3.99 -2.71 10.13
N LEU A 113 -3.39 -1.52 10.27
CA LEU A 113 -4.09 -0.28 9.94
C LEU A 113 -3.84 0.08 8.48
N SER A 114 -4.95 0.24 7.76
CA SER A 114 -4.96 0.46 6.32
C SER A 114 -5.68 1.75 5.94
N GLY A 115 -5.32 2.28 4.77
CA GLY A 115 -5.95 3.43 4.16
C GLY A 115 -6.97 3.06 3.08
N ARG A 116 -7.80 4.05 2.72
CA ARG A 116 -8.52 4.07 1.44
C ARG A 116 -7.60 4.58 0.34
N GLY A 117 -7.89 4.23 -0.91
CA GLY A 117 -7.10 4.61 -2.06
C GLY A 117 -7.31 6.08 -2.43
N LEU A 118 -6.25 6.71 -2.93
CA LEU A 118 -6.26 8.03 -3.57
C LEU A 118 -5.53 7.91 -4.90
N GLY A 119 -6.13 8.44 -5.97
CA GLY A 119 -5.60 8.33 -7.32
C GLY A 119 -5.66 6.91 -7.88
N HIS A 120 -4.57 6.48 -8.53
CA HIS A 120 -4.51 5.25 -9.33
C HIS A 120 -4.21 3.97 -8.53
N THR A 121 -3.83 4.10 -7.26
CA THR A 121 -3.61 2.95 -6.36
C THR A 121 -4.88 2.70 -5.54
N GLY A 122 -5.42 1.48 -5.62
CA GLY A 122 -6.60 1.08 -4.84
C GLY A 122 -6.27 0.91 -3.36
N GLY A 123 -7.22 1.22 -2.47
CA GLY A 123 -7.05 1.06 -1.03
C GLY A 123 -7.43 -0.33 -0.54
N THR A 124 -6.72 -0.86 0.47
CA THR A 124 -7.08 -2.14 1.10
C THR A 124 -8.49 -2.09 1.72
N LEU A 125 -8.86 -0.95 2.33
CA LEU A 125 -10.20 -0.79 2.91
C LEU A 125 -11.30 -0.80 1.84
N ASP A 126 -11.08 -0.15 0.69
CA ASP A 126 -12.08 -0.08 -0.38
C ASP A 126 -12.34 -1.46 -0.99
N LYS A 127 -11.31 -2.32 -1.04
CA LYS A 127 -11.42 -3.73 -1.42
C LYS A 127 -12.32 -4.48 -0.44
N LEU A 128 -12.04 -4.41 0.87
CA LEU A 128 -12.81 -5.12 1.90
C LEU A 128 -14.25 -4.59 2.06
N GLU A 129 -14.48 -3.30 1.81
CA GLU A 129 -15.83 -2.70 1.78
C GLU A 129 -16.71 -3.27 0.64
N SER A 130 -16.13 -4.00 -0.31
CA SER A 130 -16.92 -4.78 -1.29
C SER A 130 -17.60 -6.01 -0.69
N ILE A 131 -17.17 -6.48 0.49
CA ILE A 131 -17.75 -7.64 1.17
C ILE A 131 -19.01 -7.18 1.92
N PRO A 132 -20.20 -7.73 1.62
CA PRO A 132 -21.45 -7.35 2.27
C PRO A 132 -21.35 -7.43 3.80
N GLY A 133 -21.70 -6.33 4.48
CA GLY A 133 -21.73 -6.22 5.94
C GLY A 133 -20.39 -5.88 6.61
N TRP A 134 -19.26 -5.95 5.89
CA TRP A 134 -17.95 -5.69 6.47
C TRP A 134 -17.78 -4.23 6.89
N ARG A 135 -17.14 -3.99 8.04
CA ARG A 135 -16.90 -2.64 8.58
C ARG A 135 -15.41 -2.32 8.75
N ALA A 136 -15.02 -1.16 8.24
CA ALA A 136 -13.63 -0.66 8.35
C ALA A 136 -13.28 -0.06 9.71
N ARG A 137 -14.27 0.41 10.49
CA ARG A 137 -14.04 1.12 11.75
C ARG A 137 -14.44 0.24 12.92
N LEU A 138 -13.50 0.03 13.82
CA LEU A 138 -13.68 -0.66 15.09
C LEU A 138 -13.41 0.30 16.24
N THR A 139 -14.05 0.05 17.38
CA THR A 139 -13.60 0.60 18.65
C THR A 139 -12.28 -0.07 19.07
N ASN A 140 -11.51 0.56 19.97
CA ASN A 140 -10.27 -0.02 20.47
C ASN A 140 -10.49 -1.38 21.15
N ASP A 141 -11.59 -1.54 21.89
CA ASP A 141 -11.93 -2.80 22.56
C ASP A 141 -12.21 -3.91 21.54
N GLU A 142 -12.97 -3.62 20.48
CA GLU A 142 -13.22 -4.58 19.39
C GLU A 142 -11.93 -4.95 18.65
N PHE A 143 -11.07 -3.96 18.37
CA PHE A 143 -9.80 -4.16 17.71
C PHE A 143 -8.88 -5.10 18.51
N LEU A 144 -8.74 -4.84 19.82
CA LEU A 144 -7.92 -5.66 20.72
C LEU A 144 -8.52 -7.05 20.94
N ALA A 145 -9.85 -7.18 21.04
CA ALA A 145 -10.53 -8.46 21.15
C ALA A 145 -10.30 -9.32 19.89
N GLN A 146 -10.49 -8.75 18.70
CA GLN A 146 -10.30 -9.46 17.45
C GLN A 146 -8.84 -9.92 17.25
N LEU A 147 -7.85 -9.10 17.59
CA LEU A 147 -6.44 -9.51 17.56
C LEU A 147 -6.14 -10.68 18.51
N ARG A 148 -6.75 -10.67 19.69
CA ARG A 148 -6.60 -11.74 20.67
C ARG A 148 -7.22 -13.04 20.19
N ASP A 149 -8.43 -12.97 19.65
CA ASP A 149 -9.23 -14.15 19.35
C ASP A 149 -8.95 -14.71 17.95
N VAL A 150 -8.90 -13.83 16.94
CA VAL A 150 -8.70 -14.20 15.53
C VAL A 150 -7.22 -14.12 15.12
N GLY A 151 -6.47 -13.18 15.69
CA GLY A 151 -5.07 -12.95 15.31
C GLY A 151 -4.87 -11.91 14.20
N ALA A 152 -5.88 -11.59 13.39
CA ALA A 152 -5.79 -10.55 12.36
C ALA A 152 -6.95 -9.57 12.44
N VAL A 153 -6.65 -8.29 12.20
CA VAL A 153 -7.62 -7.22 12.03
C VAL A 153 -7.13 -6.28 10.93
N ILE A 154 -8.05 -5.83 10.07
CA ILE A 154 -7.77 -4.77 9.10
C ILE A 154 -8.73 -3.62 9.39
N SER A 155 -8.21 -2.49 9.87
CA SER A 155 -9.03 -1.35 10.29
C SER A 155 -8.54 -0.05 9.67
N ALA A 156 -9.45 0.91 9.52
CA ALA A 156 -9.08 2.30 9.32
C ALA A 156 -8.32 2.80 10.56
N ALA A 157 -7.28 3.59 10.32
CA ALA A 157 -6.57 4.27 11.40
C ALA A 157 -7.49 5.28 12.10
N GLY A 158 -7.38 5.35 13.44
CA GLY A 158 -7.96 6.44 14.22
C GLY A 158 -7.25 7.76 13.93
N SER A 159 -7.94 8.89 14.13
CA SER A 159 -7.36 10.22 13.90
C SER A 159 -6.28 10.62 14.91
N GLY A 160 -6.10 9.85 15.98
CA GLY A 160 -5.11 10.11 17.04
C GLY A 160 -3.69 9.66 16.70
N LEU A 161 -3.49 8.81 15.68
CA LEU A 161 -2.16 8.29 15.32
C LEU A 161 -1.43 9.27 14.40
N ALA A 162 -0.30 9.80 14.88
CA ALA A 162 0.55 10.74 14.15
C ALA A 162 -0.24 11.85 13.39
N PRO A 163 -1.08 12.65 14.06
CA PRO A 163 -1.93 13.65 13.41
C PRO A 163 -1.15 14.68 12.59
N ALA A 164 0.10 14.98 12.97
CA ALA A 164 0.99 15.83 12.18
C ALA A 164 1.23 15.27 10.77
N ASP A 165 1.44 13.95 10.66
CA ASP A 165 1.62 13.27 9.37
C ASP A 165 0.35 13.38 8.53
N GLY A 166 -0.83 13.15 9.11
CA GLY A 166 -2.09 13.26 8.38
C GLY A 166 -2.28 14.65 7.75
N LYS A 167 -1.90 15.71 8.48
CA LYS A 167 -1.94 17.10 7.98
C LYS A 167 -0.88 17.33 6.89
N LEU A 168 0.37 16.91 7.13
CA LEU A 168 1.47 17.10 6.19
C LEU A 168 1.29 16.28 4.90
N TYR A 169 0.75 15.06 4.97
CA TYR A 169 0.45 14.24 3.81
C TYR A 169 -0.61 14.89 2.91
N ALA A 170 -1.70 15.40 3.49
CA ALA A 170 -2.74 16.12 2.73
C ALA A 170 -2.18 17.36 2.01
N LEU A 171 -1.26 18.07 2.67
CA LEU A 171 -0.55 19.20 2.05
C LEU A 171 0.37 18.73 0.91
N ARG A 172 1.13 17.65 1.11
CA ARG A 172 2.05 17.11 0.10
C ARG A 172 1.34 16.67 -1.17
N ASP A 173 0.17 16.04 -1.02
CA ASP A 173 -0.68 15.55 -2.11
C ASP A 173 -1.17 16.67 -3.04
N THR A 174 -1.33 17.90 -2.51
CA THR A 174 -1.81 19.05 -3.28
C THR A 174 -0.72 20.04 -3.69
N THR A 175 0.53 19.79 -3.30
CA THR A 175 1.67 20.71 -3.53
C THR A 175 2.79 20.08 -4.36
N GLY A 176 2.62 18.85 -4.84
CA GLY A 176 3.62 18.16 -5.66
C GLY A 176 4.89 17.79 -4.87
N THR A 177 4.76 17.48 -3.58
CA THR A 177 5.89 17.15 -2.69
C THR A 177 5.78 15.74 -2.09
N VAL A 178 5.01 14.86 -2.73
CA VAL A 178 4.85 13.46 -2.29
C VAL A 178 6.13 12.65 -2.52
N GLU A 179 6.73 12.74 -3.71
CA GLU A 179 7.81 11.89 -4.24
C GLU A 179 9.21 12.21 -3.66
N CYS A 180 9.30 12.40 -2.34
CA CYS A 180 10.51 12.77 -1.62
C CYS A 180 10.84 11.75 -0.53
N ILE A 181 11.98 11.06 -0.64
CA ILE A 181 12.38 9.97 0.27
C ILE A 181 12.29 10.37 1.75
N PRO A 182 12.89 11.49 2.23
CA PRO A 182 12.73 11.95 3.60
C PRO A 182 11.28 12.05 4.08
N LEU A 183 10.40 12.62 3.25
CA LEU A 183 9.00 12.84 3.60
C LEU A 183 8.17 11.55 3.51
N ILE A 184 8.46 10.68 2.54
CA ILE A 184 7.81 9.36 2.42
C ILE A 184 8.20 8.48 3.61
N ALA A 185 9.50 8.34 3.88
CA ALA A 185 10.01 7.48 4.94
C ALA A 185 9.47 7.91 6.31
N SER A 186 9.57 9.20 6.63
CA SER A 186 9.08 9.72 7.92
C SER A 186 7.56 9.61 8.03
N SER A 187 6.82 9.88 6.94
CA SER A 187 5.36 9.72 6.90
C SER A 187 4.92 8.28 7.16
N ILE A 188 5.48 7.31 6.44
CA ILE A 188 5.14 5.88 6.61
C ILE A 188 5.53 5.40 8.00
N MET A 189 6.80 5.61 8.38
CA MET A 189 7.34 5.05 9.61
C MET A 189 6.72 5.68 10.85
N SER A 190 6.36 6.97 10.84
CA SER A 190 5.71 7.58 12.01
C SER A 190 4.37 6.91 12.35
N LYS A 191 3.54 6.61 11.34
CA LYS A 191 2.29 5.85 11.53
C LYS A 191 2.57 4.43 12.00
N LYS A 192 3.43 3.70 11.28
CA LYS A 192 3.70 2.28 11.57
C LYS A 192 4.41 2.02 12.89
N ILE A 193 5.22 2.97 13.38
CA ILE A 193 5.80 2.91 14.71
C ILE A 193 4.77 3.29 15.78
N ALA A 194 3.92 4.29 15.53
CA ALA A 194 2.85 4.68 16.45
C ALA A 194 1.78 3.58 16.63
N GLU A 195 1.62 2.71 15.63
CA GLU A 195 0.79 1.51 15.69
C GLU A 195 1.27 0.49 16.72
N GLY A 196 2.50 0.56 17.25
CA GLY A 196 2.94 -0.27 18.36
C GLY A 196 3.25 -1.74 18.02
N THR A 197 3.35 -2.09 16.74
CA THR A 197 3.78 -3.42 16.31
C THR A 197 5.23 -3.70 16.70
N SER A 198 5.54 -4.96 17.06
CA SER A 198 6.90 -5.37 17.45
C SER A 198 7.83 -5.43 16.23
N SER A 199 7.27 -5.73 15.06
CA SER A 199 7.99 -5.78 13.80
C SER A 199 7.17 -5.31 12.61
N LEU A 200 7.88 -4.92 11.55
CA LEU A 200 7.34 -4.36 10.33
C LEU A 200 8.07 -4.93 9.11
N VAL A 201 7.32 -5.43 8.15
CA VAL A 201 7.84 -5.75 6.81
C VAL A 201 7.38 -4.67 5.83
N LEU A 202 8.31 -4.14 5.05
CA LEU A 202 8.06 -3.08 4.08
C LEU A 202 8.12 -3.66 2.68
N ASP A 203 7.07 -3.46 1.91
CA ASP A 203 6.97 -3.85 0.51
C ASP A 203 7.15 -2.59 -0.35
N VAL A 204 8.38 -2.35 -0.80
CA VAL A 204 8.78 -1.13 -1.49
C VAL A 204 8.77 -1.38 -2.99
N LYS A 205 7.75 -0.82 -3.65
CA LYS A 205 7.52 -0.99 -5.09
C LYS A 205 8.50 -0.16 -5.92
N PHE A 206 8.90 -0.70 -7.07
CA PHE A 206 9.57 0.04 -8.15
C PHE A 206 8.94 -0.31 -9.52
N GLY A 207 9.25 0.45 -10.57
CA GLY A 207 8.66 0.27 -11.91
C GLY A 207 7.43 1.13 -12.16
N SER A 208 6.82 1.00 -13.35
CA SER A 208 5.85 1.96 -13.88
C SER A 208 4.67 2.28 -12.95
N GLY A 209 4.13 1.30 -12.21
CA GLY A 209 3.01 1.46 -11.28
C GLY A 209 3.40 1.78 -9.84
N ALA A 210 4.68 2.03 -9.57
CA ALA A 210 5.16 2.46 -8.26
C ALA A 210 5.24 3.99 -8.18
N PHE A 211 5.14 4.53 -6.96
CA PHE A 211 5.44 5.95 -6.69
C PHE A 211 6.89 6.31 -7.01
N LEU A 212 7.83 5.40 -6.74
CA LEU A 212 9.25 5.56 -7.08
C LEU A 212 9.60 4.59 -8.20
N GLN A 213 9.56 5.06 -9.44
CA GLN A 213 9.79 4.21 -10.61
C GLN A 213 11.24 3.68 -10.66
N ASP A 214 12.22 4.49 -10.26
CA ASP A 214 13.64 4.12 -10.24
C ASP A 214 13.95 3.09 -9.12
N PRO A 215 14.47 1.89 -9.45
CA PRO A 215 14.82 0.89 -8.45
C PRO A 215 15.87 1.38 -7.43
N GLY A 216 16.77 2.28 -7.85
CA GLY A 216 17.78 2.88 -6.97
C GLY A 216 17.16 3.79 -5.90
N MET A 217 16.15 4.57 -6.25
CA MET A 217 15.33 5.36 -5.32
C MET A 217 14.54 4.44 -4.38
N GLY A 218 13.96 3.36 -4.90
CA GLY A 218 13.28 2.34 -4.11
C GLY A 218 14.19 1.74 -3.03
N ARG A 219 15.42 1.34 -3.41
CA ARG A 219 16.45 0.87 -2.47
C ARG A 219 16.77 1.89 -1.39
N ARG A 220 17.02 3.15 -1.75
CA ARG A 220 17.32 4.21 -0.78
C ARG A 220 16.17 4.45 0.19
N LEU A 221 14.92 4.39 -0.29
CA LEU A 221 13.74 4.47 0.56
C LEU A 221 13.67 3.29 1.54
N ALA A 222 13.89 2.06 1.06
CA ALA A 222 13.92 0.85 1.87
C ALA A 222 14.99 0.93 2.98
N GLU A 223 16.22 1.28 2.63
CA GLU A 223 17.33 1.48 3.59
C GLU A 223 17.00 2.54 4.65
N THR A 224 16.42 3.66 4.22
CA THR A 224 16.01 4.75 5.13
C THR A 224 14.95 4.26 6.12
N MET A 225 13.91 3.57 5.65
CA MET A 225 12.82 3.10 6.51
C MET A 225 13.26 1.97 7.45
N VAL A 226 14.12 1.05 6.99
CA VAL A 226 14.72 0.01 7.84
C VAL A 226 15.56 0.64 8.95
N GLN A 227 16.37 1.66 8.64
CA GLN A 227 17.15 2.37 9.65
C GLN A 227 16.26 3.10 10.67
N LEU A 228 15.17 3.74 10.23
CA LEU A 228 14.20 4.37 11.14
C LEU A 228 13.53 3.35 12.07
N GLY A 229 13.21 2.16 11.57
CA GLY A 229 12.70 1.05 12.37
C GLY A 229 13.68 0.65 13.47
N LYS A 230 14.95 0.43 13.10
CA LYS A 230 16.05 0.12 14.04
C LYS A 230 16.21 1.21 15.09
N ASP A 231 16.21 2.47 14.69
CA ASP A 231 16.34 3.63 15.58
C ASP A 231 15.18 3.73 16.58
N ALA A 232 14.00 3.22 16.22
CA ALA A 232 12.80 3.16 17.06
C ALA A 232 12.67 1.85 17.85
N GLY A 233 13.59 0.90 17.70
CA GLY A 233 13.54 -0.40 18.36
C GLY A 233 12.51 -1.38 17.77
N VAL A 234 12.06 -1.17 16.53
CA VAL A 234 11.13 -2.04 15.82
C VAL A 234 11.90 -2.92 14.84
N GLY A 235 11.70 -4.23 14.88
CA GLY A 235 12.33 -5.15 13.92
C GLY A 235 11.80 -4.85 12.51
N THR A 236 12.65 -4.41 11.58
CA THR A 236 12.18 -3.96 10.26
C THR A 236 12.99 -4.58 9.13
N VAL A 237 12.28 -5.14 8.15
CA VAL A 237 12.84 -5.68 6.90
C VAL A 237 12.07 -5.05 5.74
N ALA A 238 12.73 -4.81 4.62
CA ALA A 238 12.10 -4.37 3.39
C ALA A 238 12.40 -5.32 2.23
N LEU A 239 11.40 -5.60 1.40
CA LEU A 239 11.55 -6.23 0.10
C LEU A 239 11.38 -5.18 -0.99
N LEU A 240 12.30 -5.14 -1.95
CA LEU A 240 12.14 -4.36 -3.19
C LEU A 240 11.37 -5.22 -4.19
N THR A 241 10.18 -4.80 -4.57
CA THR A 241 9.31 -5.62 -5.42
C THR A 241 8.86 -4.88 -6.68
N ASN A 242 8.78 -5.62 -7.76
CA ASN A 242 8.50 -5.11 -9.09
C ASN A 242 7.00 -4.78 -9.23
N MET A 243 6.72 -3.59 -9.76
CA MET A 243 5.40 -3.05 -10.11
C MET A 243 5.42 -2.46 -11.53
N GLN A 244 6.29 -2.98 -12.40
CA GLN A 244 6.32 -2.66 -13.82
C GLN A 244 5.03 -3.09 -14.49
N THR A 245 4.48 -4.24 -14.10
CA THR A 245 3.21 -4.78 -14.58
C THR A 245 2.23 -4.95 -13.41
N PRO A 246 0.90 -4.91 -13.63
CA PRO A 246 -0.07 -5.09 -12.56
C PRO A 246 0.19 -6.39 -11.80
N LEU A 247 0.12 -6.36 -10.48
CA LEU A 247 0.26 -7.57 -9.68
C LEU A 247 -1.03 -8.39 -9.76
N GLY A 248 -0.92 -9.66 -10.12
CA GLY A 248 -2.05 -10.55 -10.37
C GLY A 248 -2.79 -10.26 -11.68
N LEU A 249 -4.07 -10.60 -11.74
CA LEU A 249 -4.90 -10.41 -12.94
C LEU A 249 -6.09 -9.48 -12.70
N ALA A 250 -6.50 -9.28 -11.45
CA ALA A 250 -7.56 -8.35 -11.08
C ALA A 250 -7.03 -6.98 -10.63
N ILE A 251 -7.62 -5.90 -11.13
CA ILE A 251 -7.34 -4.52 -10.73
C ILE A 251 -8.67 -3.86 -10.38
N GLY A 252 -8.87 -3.43 -9.13
CA GLY A 252 -10.14 -2.87 -8.67
C GLY A 252 -10.42 -3.14 -7.20
N ASN A 253 -11.65 -3.54 -6.89
CA ASN A 253 -12.08 -3.82 -5.52
C ASN A 253 -12.62 -5.25 -5.38
N ALA A 254 -13.86 -5.50 -5.81
CA ALA A 254 -14.50 -6.81 -5.68
C ALA A 254 -13.73 -7.92 -6.44
N ASN A 255 -13.20 -7.62 -7.62
CA ASN A 255 -12.37 -8.54 -8.38
C ASN A 255 -11.05 -8.87 -7.66
N GLU A 256 -10.43 -7.91 -6.98
CA GLU A 256 -9.24 -8.15 -6.16
C GLU A 256 -9.53 -8.96 -4.89
N VAL A 257 -10.71 -8.80 -4.27
CA VAL A 257 -11.16 -9.69 -3.20
C VAL A 257 -11.34 -11.12 -3.72
N ARG A 258 -12.00 -11.29 -4.87
CA ARG A 258 -12.19 -12.60 -5.51
C ARG A 258 -10.85 -13.31 -5.74
N GLU A 259 -9.88 -12.61 -6.32
CA GLU A 259 -8.55 -13.17 -6.57
C GLU A 259 -7.78 -13.49 -5.26
N SER A 260 -7.96 -12.67 -4.22
CA SER A 260 -7.38 -12.93 -2.90
C SER A 260 -7.94 -14.20 -2.24
N VAL A 261 -9.25 -14.43 -2.38
CA VAL A 261 -9.92 -15.65 -1.90
C VAL A 261 -9.45 -16.87 -2.68
N GLU A 262 -9.18 -16.73 -3.98
CA GLU A 262 -8.60 -17.81 -4.80
C GLU A 262 -7.19 -18.20 -4.31
N VAL A 263 -6.35 -17.21 -3.98
CA VAL A 263 -5.02 -17.44 -3.38
C VAL A 263 -5.15 -18.16 -2.04
N LEU A 264 -6.07 -17.73 -1.17
CA LEU A 264 -6.34 -18.37 0.12
C LEU A 264 -6.88 -19.80 -0.01
N ALA A 265 -7.50 -20.14 -1.14
CA ALA A 265 -7.94 -21.50 -1.46
C ALA A 265 -6.81 -22.37 -2.03
N GLY A 266 -5.59 -21.85 -2.12
CA GLY A 266 -4.40 -22.54 -2.65
C GLY A 266 -4.19 -22.40 -4.17
N GLY A 267 -4.98 -21.54 -4.84
CA GLY A 267 -4.87 -21.23 -6.26
C GLY A 267 -4.34 -19.82 -6.51
N GLY A 268 -4.92 -19.14 -7.52
CA GLY A 268 -4.63 -17.74 -7.82
C GLY A 268 -3.37 -17.50 -8.66
N PRO A 269 -3.14 -16.23 -9.05
CA PRO A 269 -1.93 -15.79 -9.74
C PRO A 269 -0.62 -16.19 -9.05
N ALA A 270 0.32 -16.75 -9.83
CA ALA A 270 1.60 -17.21 -9.30
C ALA A 270 2.44 -16.10 -8.64
N ASP A 271 2.42 -14.90 -9.20
CA ASP A 271 3.09 -13.71 -8.67
C ASP A 271 2.48 -13.22 -7.36
N VAL A 272 1.14 -13.23 -7.23
CA VAL A 272 0.46 -12.88 -5.97
C VAL A 272 0.79 -13.92 -4.90
N VAL A 273 0.79 -15.21 -5.24
CA VAL A 273 1.18 -16.30 -4.33
C VAL A 273 2.64 -16.15 -3.89
N GLU A 274 3.57 -15.99 -4.83
CA GLU A 274 5.00 -15.86 -4.56
C GLU A 274 5.29 -14.71 -3.59
N LEU A 275 4.74 -13.51 -3.88
CA LEU A 275 4.95 -12.34 -3.03
C LEU A 275 4.28 -12.49 -1.65
N THR A 276 3.08 -13.07 -1.59
CA THR A 276 2.40 -13.34 -0.31
C THR A 276 3.25 -14.25 0.57
N LEU A 277 3.80 -15.32 0.01
CA LEU A 277 4.66 -16.25 0.73
C LEU A 277 5.97 -15.58 1.17
N ALA A 278 6.61 -14.79 0.30
CA ALA A 278 7.84 -14.09 0.65
C ALA A 278 7.67 -13.12 1.82
N LEU A 279 6.62 -12.29 1.78
CA LEU A 279 6.32 -11.35 2.86
C LEU A 279 5.93 -12.08 4.16
N ALA A 280 5.15 -13.17 4.07
CA ALA A 280 4.77 -13.97 5.22
C ALA A 280 5.99 -14.57 5.92
N ARG A 281 6.98 -15.09 5.17
CA ARG A 281 8.23 -15.61 5.75
C ARG A 281 8.99 -14.54 6.53
N GLU A 282 9.09 -13.31 6.01
CA GLU A 282 9.75 -12.22 6.73
C GLU A 282 8.98 -11.82 7.99
N MET A 283 7.64 -11.73 7.92
CA MET A 283 6.80 -11.42 9.06
C MET A 283 6.92 -12.48 10.16
N LEU A 284 6.90 -13.76 9.79
CA LEU A 284 7.00 -14.88 10.71
C LEU A 284 8.42 -14.99 11.30
N ALA A 285 9.47 -14.77 10.50
CA ALA A 285 10.84 -14.73 11.00
C ALA A 285 11.03 -13.63 12.07
N LEU A 286 10.50 -12.43 11.82
CA LEU A 286 10.51 -11.34 12.79
C LEU A 286 9.66 -11.62 14.04
N ALA A 287 8.59 -12.42 13.89
CA ALA A 287 7.77 -12.91 15.00
C ALA A 287 8.37 -14.12 15.74
N GLY A 288 9.59 -14.57 15.39
CA GLY A 288 10.28 -15.68 16.04
C GLY A 288 9.96 -17.07 15.50
N LEU A 289 9.38 -17.16 14.29
CA LEU A 289 9.01 -18.39 13.60
C LEU A 289 9.69 -18.51 12.21
N PRO A 290 11.03 -18.54 12.13
CA PRO A 290 11.75 -18.51 10.85
C PRO A 290 11.57 -19.79 10.01
N ASP A 291 11.24 -20.92 10.64
CA ASP A 291 11.11 -22.23 9.99
C ASP A 291 9.64 -22.61 9.70
N ALA A 292 8.72 -21.64 9.72
CA ALA A 292 7.31 -21.87 9.48
C ALA A 292 7.04 -22.40 8.06
N ASP A 293 6.22 -23.45 7.93
CA ASP A 293 5.73 -23.97 6.64
C ASP A 293 4.56 -23.11 6.13
N VAL A 294 4.92 -21.97 5.54
CA VAL A 294 3.98 -20.97 5.02
C VAL A 294 3.16 -21.54 3.86
N GLU A 295 3.81 -22.24 2.93
CA GLU A 295 3.18 -22.89 1.79
C GLU A 295 2.17 -23.96 2.22
N GLY A 296 2.53 -24.76 3.23
CA GLY A 296 1.63 -25.74 3.82
C GLY A 296 0.38 -25.13 4.43
N HIS A 297 0.49 -23.99 5.13
CA HIS A 297 -0.66 -23.29 5.71
C HIS A 297 -1.56 -22.62 4.68
N LEU A 298 -0.97 -22.11 3.59
CA LEU A 298 -1.76 -21.56 2.49
C LEU A 298 -2.55 -22.66 1.77
N ARG A 299 -1.93 -23.82 1.51
CA ARG A 299 -2.58 -24.96 0.83
C ARG A 299 -3.51 -25.78 1.73
N GLY A 300 -3.26 -25.79 3.04
CA GLY A 300 -3.98 -26.63 4.00
C GLY A 300 -5.32 -26.08 4.49
N GLY A 301 -5.68 -24.85 4.11
CA GLY A 301 -6.95 -24.21 4.45
C GLY A 301 -6.94 -23.39 5.75
N GLN A 302 -5.88 -23.43 6.56
CA GLN A 302 -5.77 -22.66 7.81
C GLN A 302 -5.85 -21.14 7.56
N ALA A 303 -5.23 -20.66 6.47
CA ALA A 303 -5.33 -19.27 6.06
C ALA A 303 -6.77 -18.89 5.68
N MET A 304 -7.49 -19.76 4.97
CA MET A 304 -8.89 -19.54 4.60
C MET A 304 -9.82 -19.52 5.82
N ASP A 305 -9.60 -20.40 6.80
CA ASP A 305 -10.39 -20.40 8.04
C ASP A 305 -10.17 -19.12 8.85
N THR A 306 -8.92 -18.65 8.90
CA THR A 306 -8.58 -17.37 9.53
C THR A 306 -9.19 -16.18 8.78
N TRP A 307 -9.21 -16.20 7.44
CA TRP A 307 -9.90 -15.20 6.62
C TRP A 307 -11.40 -15.14 6.97
N ARG A 308 -12.09 -16.29 6.99
CA ARG A 308 -13.52 -16.34 7.33
C ARG A 308 -13.79 -15.81 8.74
N ALA A 309 -12.94 -16.15 9.71
CA ALA A 309 -13.05 -15.64 11.08
C ALA A 309 -12.84 -14.11 11.13
N MET A 310 -11.83 -13.59 10.44
CA MET A 310 -11.51 -12.17 10.36
C MET A 310 -12.65 -11.36 9.74
N ILE A 311 -13.20 -11.83 8.62
CA ILE A 311 -14.32 -11.16 7.95
C ILE A 311 -15.56 -11.13 8.83
N ARG A 312 -15.91 -12.26 9.47
CA ARG A 312 -17.08 -12.35 10.37
C ARG A 312 -16.94 -11.48 11.61
N ALA A 313 -15.73 -11.39 12.19
CA ALA A 313 -15.47 -10.53 13.35
C ALA A 313 -15.74 -9.04 13.06
N GLN A 314 -15.59 -8.63 11.81
CA GLN A 314 -15.91 -7.29 11.32
C GLN A 314 -17.30 -7.19 10.67
N GLY A 315 -18.18 -8.16 10.92
CA GLY A 315 -19.58 -8.14 10.47
C GLY A 315 -19.80 -8.51 9.00
N GLY A 316 -18.75 -8.83 8.26
CA GLY A 316 -18.85 -9.25 6.87
C GLY A 316 -19.30 -10.69 6.72
N ASP A 317 -19.94 -11.00 5.60
CA ASP A 317 -20.21 -12.37 5.18
C ASP A 317 -19.12 -12.85 4.20
N PRO A 318 -18.21 -13.76 4.61
CA PRO A 318 -17.12 -14.22 3.76
C PRO A 318 -17.59 -15.08 2.58
N ASP A 319 -18.82 -15.59 2.62
CA ASP A 319 -19.39 -16.48 1.60
C ASP A 319 -20.42 -15.74 0.72
N ALA A 320 -20.67 -14.45 0.97
CA ALA A 320 -21.60 -13.64 0.20
C ALA A 320 -21.10 -13.36 -1.22
N ALA A 321 -22.05 -13.21 -2.15
CA ALA A 321 -21.75 -12.75 -3.49
C ALA A 321 -21.18 -11.32 -3.45
N LEU A 322 -20.01 -11.15 -4.07
CA LEU A 322 -19.39 -9.84 -4.24
C LEU A 322 -20.16 -9.02 -5.29
N PRO A 323 -20.09 -7.66 -5.23
CA PRO A 323 -20.69 -6.79 -6.24
C PRO A 323 -20.23 -7.15 -7.66
N ALA A 324 -21.21 -7.39 -8.53
CA ALA A 324 -20.98 -7.65 -9.95
C ALA A 324 -21.20 -6.38 -10.79
N PRO A 325 -20.43 -6.18 -11.87
CA PRO A 325 -20.61 -5.02 -12.74
C PRO A 325 -21.92 -5.15 -13.53
N ALA A 326 -22.55 -4.01 -13.80
CA ALA A 326 -23.72 -3.97 -14.67
C ALA A 326 -23.33 -4.05 -16.16
N GLU A 327 -22.13 -3.59 -16.50
CA GLU A 327 -21.65 -3.43 -17.87
C GLU A 327 -20.19 -3.88 -17.97
N SER A 328 -19.81 -4.47 -19.11
CA SER A 328 -18.45 -4.91 -19.37
C SER A 328 -18.06 -4.74 -20.84
N GLU A 329 -16.82 -4.32 -21.09
CA GLU A 329 -16.24 -4.22 -22.43
C GLU A 329 -14.95 -5.04 -22.49
N THR A 330 -14.89 -6.01 -23.41
CA THR A 330 -13.71 -6.86 -23.59
C THR A 330 -12.89 -6.38 -24.78
N VAL A 331 -11.61 -6.13 -24.54
CA VAL A 331 -10.65 -5.78 -25.59
C VAL A 331 -9.90 -7.04 -25.99
N ALA A 332 -9.87 -7.30 -27.29
CA ALA A 332 -9.20 -8.45 -27.88
C ALA A 332 -7.94 -8.02 -28.63
N ALA A 333 -7.01 -8.96 -28.83
CA ALA A 333 -5.77 -8.74 -29.55
C ALA A 333 -6.03 -8.40 -31.03
N GLU A 334 -5.51 -7.28 -31.50
CA GLU A 334 -5.64 -6.88 -32.90
C GLU A 334 -4.78 -7.73 -33.85
N ARG A 335 -3.73 -8.37 -33.30
CA ARG A 335 -2.81 -9.25 -34.02
C ARG A 335 -2.27 -10.34 -33.10
N SER A 336 -1.80 -11.43 -33.69
CA SER A 336 -1.03 -12.44 -32.96
C SER A 336 0.38 -11.94 -32.66
N GLY A 337 0.97 -12.43 -31.56
CA GLY A 337 2.35 -12.09 -31.17
C GLY A 337 2.60 -12.37 -29.69
N ARG A 338 3.59 -11.67 -29.12
CA ARG A 338 3.93 -11.76 -27.69
C ARG A 338 3.59 -10.45 -26.99
N ILE A 339 3.07 -10.50 -25.76
CA ILE A 339 2.91 -9.30 -24.92
C ILE A 339 4.30 -8.83 -24.48
N VAL A 340 4.77 -7.71 -25.01
CA VAL A 340 6.13 -7.18 -24.73
C VAL A 340 6.11 -5.95 -23.83
N ASP A 341 4.97 -5.30 -23.67
CA ASP A 341 4.78 -4.25 -22.65
C ASP A 341 3.37 -4.32 -22.06
N LEU A 342 3.28 -4.10 -20.74
CA LEU A 342 2.05 -4.12 -19.95
C LEU A 342 2.23 -3.22 -18.72
N PRO A 343 2.48 -1.91 -18.90
CA PRO A 343 2.83 -1.01 -17.81
C PRO A 343 1.65 -0.87 -16.85
N ALA A 344 1.90 -1.00 -15.55
CA ALA A 344 0.87 -1.03 -14.52
C ALA A 344 0.09 0.28 -14.37
N LEU A 345 0.76 1.44 -14.50
CA LEU A 345 0.16 2.75 -14.25
C LEU A 345 -1.04 3.06 -15.16
N PRO A 346 -0.98 2.90 -16.50
CA PRO A 346 -2.13 3.01 -17.38
C PRO A 346 -3.36 2.21 -16.91
N PHE A 347 -3.16 0.97 -16.46
CA PHE A 347 -4.24 0.12 -15.96
C PHE A 347 -4.81 0.61 -14.62
N GLY A 348 -3.97 1.13 -13.72
CA GLY A 348 -4.44 1.78 -12.50
C GLY A 348 -5.29 3.03 -12.79
N ILE A 349 -4.86 3.85 -13.75
CA ILE A 349 -5.62 5.04 -14.20
C ILE A 349 -6.93 4.63 -14.84
N ALA A 350 -6.93 3.60 -15.69
CA ALA A 350 -8.14 3.09 -16.33
C ALA A 350 -9.15 2.56 -15.30
N ALA A 351 -8.72 1.74 -14.34
CA ALA A 351 -9.56 1.27 -13.24
C ALA A 351 -10.14 2.44 -12.42
N TRP A 352 -9.33 3.46 -12.13
CA TRP A 352 -9.80 4.69 -11.48
C TRP A 352 -10.89 5.40 -12.29
N ARG A 353 -10.71 5.55 -13.61
CA ARG A 353 -11.70 6.15 -14.52
C ARG A 353 -13.00 5.33 -14.61
N LEU A 354 -12.92 4.00 -14.52
CA LEU A 354 -14.07 3.11 -14.43
C LEU A 354 -14.87 3.27 -13.11
N GLY A 355 -14.30 3.96 -12.11
CA GLY A 355 -14.93 4.22 -10.83
C GLY A 355 -14.44 3.35 -9.68
N ALA A 356 -13.36 2.57 -9.88
CA ALA A 356 -12.78 1.74 -8.84
C ALA A 356 -12.02 2.53 -7.76
N GLY A 357 -11.73 3.82 -8.00
CA GLY A 357 -11.05 4.69 -7.05
C GLY A 357 -11.74 6.04 -6.88
N ARG A 358 -11.20 6.85 -5.95
CA ARG A 358 -11.78 8.13 -5.53
C ARG A 358 -11.13 9.28 -6.27
N ALA A 359 -11.91 10.26 -6.75
CA ALA A 359 -11.35 11.51 -7.26
C ALA A 359 -11.12 12.52 -6.12
N ARG A 360 -11.99 12.52 -5.12
CA ARG A 360 -11.86 13.24 -3.84
C ARG A 360 -12.09 12.27 -2.69
N LYS A 361 -11.51 12.56 -1.53
CA LYS A 361 -11.59 11.71 -0.32
C LYS A 361 -13.00 11.22 0.04
N GLU A 362 -14.02 12.07 -0.18
CA GLU A 362 -15.42 11.79 0.16
C GLU A 362 -16.22 11.14 -0.98
N ASP A 363 -15.65 10.99 -2.18
CA ASP A 363 -16.36 10.42 -3.32
C ASP A 363 -16.59 8.92 -3.12
N PRO A 364 -17.78 8.37 -3.47
CA PRO A 364 -18.04 6.95 -3.41
C PRO A 364 -17.18 6.17 -4.41
N VAL A 365 -16.95 4.88 -4.10
CA VAL A 365 -16.27 3.93 -5.00
C VAL A 365 -17.32 2.97 -5.55
N VAL A 366 -17.17 2.62 -6.82
CA VAL A 366 -17.95 1.55 -7.44
C VAL A 366 -17.17 0.26 -7.24
N HIS A 367 -17.54 -0.53 -6.22
CA HIS A 367 -16.78 -1.74 -5.85
C HIS A 367 -16.76 -2.81 -6.96
N ALA A 368 -17.76 -2.82 -7.83
CA ALA A 368 -17.84 -3.72 -8.99
C ALA A 368 -16.98 -3.27 -10.18
N ALA A 369 -16.50 -2.02 -10.18
CA ALA A 369 -15.68 -1.51 -11.26
C ALA A 369 -14.23 -1.99 -11.13
N GLY A 370 -13.57 -2.21 -12.26
CA GLY A 370 -12.21 -2.72 -12.31
C GLY A 370 -11.85 -3.27 -13.68
N ILE A 371 -10.71 -3.94 -13.74
CA ILE A 371 -10.18 -4.60 -14.93
C ILE A 371 -9.81 -6.03 -14.54
N ASP A 372 -10.23 -6.99 -15.37
CA ASP A 372 -9.72 -8.36 -15.33
C ASP A 372 -8.79 -8.57 -16.54
N LEU A 373 -7.52 -8.88 -16.28
CA LEU A 373 -6.53 -9.23 -17.29
C LEU A 373 -6.67 -10.71 -17.65
N HIS A 374 -6.60 -11.01 -18.94
CA HIS A 374 -6.62 -12.38 -19.48
C HIS A 374 -5.25 -12.86 -19.93
N VAL A 375 -4.26 -11.98 -19.87
CA VAL A 375 -2.88 -12.21 -20.31
C VAL A 375 -1.91 -11.60 -19.29
N ARG A 376 -0.68 -12.10 -19.34
CA ARG A 376 0.48 -11.57 -18.62
C ARG A 376 1.52 -11.05 -19.59
N ILE A 377 2.42 -10.24 -19.05
CA ILE A 377 3.65 -9.87 -19.74
C ILE A 377 4.41 -11.14 -20.15
N GLY A 378 4.85 -11.18 -21.42
CA GLY A 378 5.51 -12.33 -22.02
C GLY A 378 4.58 -13.41 -22.58
N ASP A 379 3.26 -13.35 -22.39
CA ASP A 379 2.35 -14.35 -22.98
C ASP A 379 2.31 -14.27 -24.50
N LEU A 380 2.12 -15.41 -25.16
CA LEU A 380 1.76 -15.49 -26.58
C LEU A 380 0.26 -15.34 -26.74
N VAL A 381 -0.17 -14.54 -27.72
CA VAL A 381 -1.58 -14.26 -28.01
C VAL A 381 -1.89 -14.46 -29.49
N GLU A 382 -3.13 -14.85 -29.79
CA GLU A 382 -3.66 -14.91 -31.14
C GLU A 382 -4.57 -13.71 -31.44
N ALA A 383 -4.63 -13.27 -32.70
CA ALA A 383 -5.57 -12.24 -33.13
C ALA A 383 -7.02 -12.63 -32.76
N GLY A 384 -7.73 -11.74 -32.08
CA GLY A 384 -9.07 -11.97 -31.55
C GLY A 384 -9.12 -12.58 -30.14
N GLN A 385 -7.99 -12.99 -29.56
CA GLN A 385 -7.93 -13.46 -28.17
C GLN A 385 -8.23 -12.31 -27.20
N PRO A 386 -9.10 -12.49 -26.18
CA PRO A 386 -9.28 -11.50 -25.12
C PRO A 386 -7.97 -11.15 -24.42
N LEU A 387 -7.70 -9.86 -24.25
CA LEU A 387 -6.54 -9.33 -23.52
C LEU A 387 -6.94 -8.89 -22.12
N TYR A 388 -8.02 -8.13 -22.01
CA TYR A 388 -8.58 -7.68 -20.74
C TYR A 388 -10.05 -7.32 -20.89
N THR A 389 -10.78 -7.34 -19.77
CA THR A 389 -12.17 -6.88 -19.68
C THR A 389 -12.27 -5.72 -18.71
N LEU A 390 -12.85 -4.61 -19.18
CA LEU A 390 -13.19 -3.44 -18.39
C LEU A 390 -14.56 -3.65 -17.77
N HIS A 391 -14.71 -3.35 -16.49
CA HIS A 391 -15.95 -3.50 -15.73
C HIS A 391 -16.40 -2.15 -15.16
N ALA A 392 -17.68 -1.81 -15.35
CA ALA A 392 -18.27 -0.60 -14.81
C ALA A 392 -19.78 -0.78 -14.54
N ASN A 393 -20.39 0.22 -13.92
CA ASN A 393 -21.86 0.31 -13.80
C ASN A 393 -22.47 1.31 -14.79
N ASP A 394 -21.64 2.09 -15.48
CA ASP A 394 -22.06 3.12 -16.43
C ASP A 394 -21.21 3.01 -17.71
N PRO A 395 -21.81 2.70 -18.87
CA PRO A 395 -21.09 2.58 -20.13
C PRO A 395 -20.30 3.85 -20.52
N ALA A 396 -20.74 5.04 -20.08
CA ALA A 396 -20.07 6.29 -20.40
C ALA A 396 -18.63 6.38 -19.84
N ARG A 397 -18.26 5.49 -18.91
CA ARG A 397 -16.93 5.45 -18.31
C ARG A 397 -15.89 4.75 -19.17
N PHE A 398 -16.31 3.85 -20.07
CA PHE A 398 -15.37 3.05 -20.87
C PHE A 398 -14.50 3.92 -21.77
N ALA A 399 -15.08 4.91 -22.46
CA ALA A 399 -14.33 5.76 -23.38
C ALA A 399 -13.08 6.40 -22.74
N ARG A 400 -13.21 6.95 -21.52
CA ARG A 400 -12.06 7.52 -20.81
C ARG A 400 -11.13 6.46 -20.24
N ALA A 401 -11.64 5.30 -19.84
CA ALA A 401 -10.79 4.21 -19.38
C ALA A 401 -9.91 3.68 -20.53
N THR A 402 -10.49 3.49 -21.71
CA THR A 402 -9.80 3.05 -22.93
C THR A 402 -8.75 4.07 -23.37
N GLU A 403 -9.04 5.38 -23.32
CA GLU A 403 -8.05 6.44 -23.61
C GLU A 403 -6.79 6.30 -22.73
N ALA A 404 -6.92 5.87 -21.47
CA ALA A 404 -5.77 5.67 -20.60
C ALA A 404 -4.94 4.42 -20.97
N LEU A 405 -5.52 3.48 -21.72
CA LEU A 405 -4.90 2.22 -22.15
C LEU A 405 -4.39 2.26 -23.59
N GLU A 406 -4.67 3.32 -24.34
CA GLU A 406 -4.20 3.48 -25.72
C GLU A 406 -2.67 3.36 -25.79
N GLY A 407 -2.19 2.33 -26.51
CA GLY A 407 -0.76 2.05 -26.65
C GLY A 407 -0.06 1.54 -25.39
N ALA A 408 -0.77 1.30 -24.28
CA ALA A 408 -0.18 0.80 -23.05
C ALA A 408 0.25 -0.67 -23.19
N LEU A 409 -0.67 -1.54 -23.64
CA LEU A 409 -0.37 -2.94 -23.91
C LEU A 409 0.18 -3.08 -25.33
N VAL A 410 1.38 -3.63 -25.45
CA VAL A 410 2.07 -3.79 -26.75
C VAL A 410 2.24 -5.28 -27.07
N ILE A 411 1.74 -5.69 -28.24
CA ILE A 411 1.99 -7.01 -28.83
C ILE A 411 3.17 -6.89 -29.78
N GLY A 412 4.32 -7.46 -29.46
CA GLY A 412 5.51 -7.52 -30.30
C GLY A 412 5.65 -8.84 -31.08
N ALA A 413 6.74 -8.95 -31.84
CA ALA A 413 7.20 -10.24 -32.38
C ALA A 413 7.69 -11.16 -31.26
N ASP A 414 7.85 -12.45 -31.53
CA ASP A 414 8.29 -13.41 -30.52
C ASP A 414 9.72 -13.15 -30.02
N GLU A 415 10.59 -12.62 -30.88
CA GLU A 415 11.96 -12.24 -30.55
C GLU A 415 12.11 -10.86 -29.88
N ASP A 416 11.05 -10.07 -29.80
CA ASP A 416 11.12 -8.73 -29.22
C ASP A 416 11.39 -8.81 -27.70
N PRO A 417 12.20 -7.89 -27.15
CA PRO A 417 12.50 -7.88 -25.73
C PRO A 417 11.23 -7.56 -24.92
N VAL A 418 11.01 -8.34 -23.87
CA VAL A 418 9.89 -8.16 -22.95
C VAL A 418 10.28 -7.15 -21.86
N ASN A 419 9.49 -6.09 -21.71
CA ASN A 419 9.66 -5.05 -20.70
C ASN A 419 8.97 -5.44 -19.37
N ASP A 420 9.47 -6.48 -18.72
CA ASP A 420 8.91 -6.98 -17.45
C ASP A 420 9.42 -6.23 -16.21
N GLY A 421 10.44 -5.38 -16.34
CA GLY A 421 11.04 -4.63 -15.25
C GLY A 421 11.97 -5.45 -14.34
N GLY A 422 12.25 -6.71 -14.70
CA GLY A 422 13.09 -7.62 -13.92
C GLY A 422 12.33 -8.51 -12.92
N PRO A 423 13.01 -9.10 -11.93
CA PRO A 423 12.41 -10.09 -11.03
C PRO A 423 11.32 -9.48 -10.15
N LEU A 424 10.30 -10.28 -9.79
CA LEU A 424 9.21 -9.88 -8.89
C LEU A 424 9.73 -9.36 -7.54
N ILE A 425 10.73 -10.04 -6.98
CA ILE A 425 11.44 -9.63 -5.76
C ILE A 425 12.90 -9.38 -6.17
N ALA A 426 13.28 -8.11 -6.24
CA ALA A 426 14.60 -7.72 -6.72
C ALA A 426 15.65 -7.72 -5.62
N ASP A 427 15.27 -7.41 -4.38
CA ASP A 427 16.19 -7.46 -3.26
C ASP A 427 15.49 -7.47 -1.89
N ARG A 428 16.29 -7.73 -0.85
CA ARG A 428 15.92 -7.67 0.57
C ARG A 428 16.89 -6.75 1.34
N VAL A 429 16.34 -5.81 2.10
CA VAL A 429 17.08 -4.89 2.99
C VAL A 429 16.66 -5.16 4.44
N ALA A 430 17.60 -5.29 5.37
CA ALA A 430 17.31 -5.65 6.76
C ALA A 430 18.20 -4.93 7.78
#